data_AF-V6DIN0-F1
#
_entry.id   AF-V6DIN0-F1
#
_cell.length_a   1.000
_cell.length_b   1.000
_cell.length_c   1.000
_cell.angle_alpha   90.00
_cell.angle_beta   90.00
_cell.angle_gamma   90.00
#
_symmetry.space_group_name_H-M   'P 1'
#
loop_
_entity.id
_entity.type
_entity.pdbx_description
1 polymer ?
#
loop_
_entity_poly.entity_id
_entity_poly.type
_entity_poly.pdbx_seq_one_letter_code
_entity_poly.pdbx_strand_id
1 'polypeptide(L)' 'MGEINLMKFVNILTFVLTVLGAINWGLYAFDYNLVHMLFGAWPYVEKAIYILVGVSGLYQLIDRFS' A
#
# COMPACT_ATOMS: atom_id res chain seq x y z
N MET A 1 -28.15 -1.36 6.08
CA MET A 1 -26.67 -1.45 6.11
C MET A 1 -26.27 -1.92 4.72
N GLY A 2 -25.77 -1.02 3.87
CA GLY A 2 -25.53 -1.34 2.45
C GLY A 2 -24.45 -2.40 2.32
N GLU A 3 -24.68 -3.42 1.48
CA GLU A 3 -23.69 -4.46 1.22
C GLU A 3 -22.41 -3.82 0.67
N ILE A 4 -21.33 -3.92 1.45
CA ILE A 4 -20.00 -3.57 0.96
C ILE A 4 -19.69 -4.59 -0.13
N ASN A 5 -19.71 -4.12 -1.36
CA ASN A 5 -19.36 -4.94 -2.50
C ASN A 5 -17.86 -5.24 -2.42
N LEU A 6 -17.49 -6.52 -2.58
CA LEU A 6 -16.10 -6.97 -2.49
C LEU A 6 -15.17 -6.13 -3.39
N MET A 7 -15.61 -5.79 -4.60
CA MET A 7 -14.85 -4.95 -5.53
C MET A 7 -14.62 -3.53 -5.00
N LYS A 8 -15.62 -2.94 -4.34
CA LYS A 8 -15.46 -1.61 -3.71
C LYS A 8 -14.46 -1.67 -2.56
N PHE A 9 -14.51 -2.74 -1.77
CA PHE A 9 -13.54 -2.95 -0.69
C PHE A 9 -12.12 -3.10 -1.22
N VAL A 10 -11.92 -3.92 -2.25
CA VAL A 10 -10.61 -4.12 -2.87
C VAL A 10 -10.05 -2.79 -3.40
N ASN A 11 -10.84 -1.99 -4.13
CA ASN A 11 -10.40 -0.69 -4.64
C ASN A 11 -10.00 0.28 -3.50
N ILE A 12 -10.77 0.35 -2.42
CA ILE A 12 -10.42 1.18 -1.25
C ILE A 12 -9.12 0.69 -0.62
N LEU A 13 -8.97 -0.62 -0.43
CA LEU A 13 -7.78 -1.20 0.18
C LEU A 13 -6.53 -0.95 -0.66
N THR A 14 -6.59 -1.19 -1.97
CA THR A 14 -5.49 -0.95 -2.90
C THR A 14 -5.14 0.53 -2.95
N PHE A 15 -6.14 1.43 -2.98
CA PHE A 15 -5.91 2.87 -2.91
C PHE A 15 -5.14 3.27 -1.66
N VAL A 16 -5.58 2.82 -0.47
CA VAL A 16 -4.92 3.13 0.81
C VAL A 16 -3.48 2.61 0.81
N LEU A 17 -3.25 1.37 0.38
CA LEU A 17 -1.91 0.78 0.32
C LEU A 17 -0.99 1.57 -0.63
N THR A 18 -1.48 1.98 -1.80
CA THR A 18 -0.71 2.81 -2.73
C THR A 18 -0.34 4.17 -2.14
N VAL A 19 -1.28 4.83 -1.46
CA VAL A 19 -1.02 6.12 -0.79
C VAL A 19 0.01 5.96 0.33
N LEU A 20 -0.11 4.92 1.15
CA LEU A 20 0.89 4.61 2.19
C LEU A 20 2.27 4.34 1.60
N GLY A 21 2.32 3.66 0.44
CA GLY A 21 3.54 3.48 -0.34
C GLY A 21 4.19 4.79 -0.77
N ALA A 22 3.41 5.70 -1.33
CA ALA A 22 3.88 7.02 -1.75
C ALA A 22 4.39 7.86 -0.56
N ILE A 23 3.69 7.81 0.58
CA ILE A 23 4.12 8.46 1.82
C ILE A 23 5.44 7.86 2.31
N ASN A 24 5.56 6.53 2.37
CA ASN A 24 6.79 5.87 2.79
C ASN A 24 7.96 6.22 1.87
N TRP A 25 7.73 6.31 0.55
CA TRP A 25 8.75 6.75 -0.40
C TRP A 25 9.17 8.20 -0.16
N GLY A 26 8.24 9.09 0.14
CA GLY A 26 8.54 10.48 0.54
C GLY A 26 9.34 10.57 1.84
N LEU A 27 8.99 9.75 2.85
CA LEU A 27 9.72 9.66 4.11
C LEU A 27 11.12 9.07 3.94
N TYR A 28 11.29 8.15 3.00
CA TYR A 28 12.59 7.55 2.68
C TYR A 28 13.60 8.59 2.20
N ALA A 29 13.15 9.70 1.59
CA ALA A 29 14.01 10.84 1.22
C ALA A 29 14.61 11.57 2.42
N PHE A 30 14.10 11.33 3.62
CA PHE A 30 14.58 11.85 4.90
C PHE A 30 15.16 10.72 5.80
N ASP A 31 15.56 9.59 5.19
CA ASP A 31 16.07 8.41 5.89
C ASP A 31 15.06 7.76 6.88
N TYR A 32 13.76 8.05 6.73
CA TYR A 32 12.70 7.45 7.52
C TYR A 32 11.99 6.34 6.73
N ASN A 33 11.93 5.14 7.32
CA ASN A 33 11.13 4.03 6.80
C ASN A 33 9.90 3.84 7.70
N LEU A 34 8.73 4.21 7.19
CA LEU A 34 7.46 4.13 7.91
C LEU A 34 7.14 2.68 8.31
N VAL A 35 7.43 1.73 7.42
CA VAL A 35 7.18 0.31 7.69
C VAL A 35 8.05 -0.17 8.85
N HIS A 36 9.32 0.21 8.83
CA HIS A 36 10.26 -0.08 9.90
C HIS A 36 9.85 0.58 11.22
N MET A 37 9.38 1.83 11.19
CA MET A 37 8.94 2.55 12.39
C MET A 37 7.71 1.91 13.04
N LEU A 38 6.78 1.37 12.24
CA LEU A 38 5.55 0.76 12.74
C LEU A 38 5.73 -0.70 13.18
N PHE A 39 6.52 -1.48 12.45
CA PHE A 39 6.63 -2.93 12.64
C PHE A 39 8.01 -3.37 13.20
N GLY A 40 8.94 -2.44 13.36
CA GLY A 40 10.32 -2.72 13.76
C GLY A 40 11.17 -3.33 12.63
N ALA A 41 12.36 -3.77 13.01
CA ALA A 41 13.36 -4.33 12.08
C ALA A 41 13.06 -5.78 11.67
N TRP A 42 11.99 -6.00 10.92
CA TRP A 42 11.59 -7.32 10.41
C TRP A 42 11.74 -7.36 8.88
N PRO A 43 12.89 -7.82 8.34
CA PRO A 43 13.18 -7.72 6.91
C PRO A 43 12.15 -8.41 6.00
N TYR A 44 11.58 -9.53 6.46
CA TYR A 44 10.56 -10.25 5.71
C TYR A 44 9.20 -9.54 5.71
N VAL A 45 8.85 -8.88 6.82
CA VAL A 45 7.59 -8.11 6.94
C VAL A 45 7.66 -6.86 6.07
N GLU A 46 8.78 -6.14 6.12
CA GLU A 46 9.02 -4.97 5.25
C GLU A 46 8.89 -5.34 3.76
N LYS A 47 9.54 -6.43 3.34
CA LYS A 47 9.43 -6.93 1.96
C LYS A 47 8.01 -7.30 1.59
N ALA A 48 7.27 -7.99 2.47
CA ALA A 48 5.88 -8.35 2.21
C ALA A 48 5.00 -7.11 2.00
N ILE A 49 5.17 -6.09 2.85
CA ILE A 49 4.43 -4.83 2.75
C ILE A 49 4.77 -4.10 1.44
N TYR A 50 6.05 -4.05 1.05
CA TYR A 50 6.43 -3.43 -0.23
C TYR A 50 5.90 -4.17 -1.46
N ILE A 51 5.82 -5.51 -1.42
CA ILE A 51 5.15 -6.28 -2.47
C ILE A 51 3.66 -5.92 -2.53
N LEU A 52 2.97 -5.86 -1.38
CA LEU A 52 1.54 -5.51 -1.32
C LEU A 52 1.27 -4.09 -1.84
N VAL A 53 2.12 -3.12 -1.48
CA VAL A 53 2.06 -1.75 -1.98
C VAL A 53 2.25 -1.71 -3.50
N GLY A 54 3.27 -2.43 -4.01
CA GLY A 54 3.55 -2.49 -5.45
C GLY A 54 2.40 -3.10 -6.25
N VAL A 55 1.86 -4.23 -5.80
CA VAL A 55 0.69 -4.88 -6.43
C VAL A 55 -0.53 -3.98 -6.37
N SER A 56 -0.74 -3.27 -5.26
CA SER A 56 -1.85 -2.32 -5.13
C SER A 56 -1.73 -1.16 -6.11
N GLY A 57 -0.53 -0.61 -6.30
CA GLY A 57 -0.28 0.42 -7.30
C GLY A 57 -0.56 -0.04 -8.72
N LEU A 58 -0.14 -1.27 -9.08
CA LEU A 58 -0.47 -1.87 -10.38
C LEU A 58 -1.97 -2.08 -10.56
N TYR A 59 -2.68 -2.53 -9.51
CA TYR A 59 -4.13 -2.69 -9.55
C TYR A 59 -4.84 -1.35 -9.79
N GLN A 60 -4.48 -0.28 -9.05
CA GLN A 60 -5.05 1.05 -9.25
C GLN A 60 -4.77 1.60 -10.65
N LEU A 61 -3.59 1.29 -11.21
CA LEU A 61 -3.26 1.67 -12.57
C LEU A 61 -4.19 0.96 -13.56
N ILE A 62 -4.35 -0.35 -13.45
CA ILE A 62 -5.21 -1.12 -14.35
C ILE A 62 -6.67 -0.67 -14.21
N ASP A 63 -7.21 -0.59 -12.98
CA ASP A 63 -8.60 -0.15 -12.70
C ASP A 63 -8.88 1.26 -13.24
N ARG A 64 -7.89 2.16 -13.20
CA ARG A 64 -8.06 3.53 -13.70
C ARG A 64 -8.08 3.63 -15.22
N PHE A 65 -7.44 2.70 -15.92
CA PHE A 65 -7.25 2.74 -17.38
C PHE A 65 -8.01 1.66 -18.16
N SER A 66 -8.72 0.75 -17.50
CA SER A 66 -9.63 -0.25 -18.09
C SER A 66 -11.08 0.20 -18.08
#